data_AF-A0A7R6XNS3-F1
#
_entry.id   AF-A0A7R6XNS3-F1
#
_cell.length_a   1.000
_cell.length_b   1.000
_cell.length_c   1.000
_cell.angle_alpha   90.00
_cell.angle_beta   90.00
_cell.angle_gamma   90.00
#
_symmetry.space_group_name_H-M   'P 1'
#
loop_
_entity.id
_entity.type
_entity.pdbx_description
1 polymer ?
#
loop_
_entity_poly.entity_id
_entity_poly.type
_entity_poly.pdbx_seq_one_letter_code
_entity_poly.pdbx_strand_id
1 'polypeptide(L)'
;MPRVAPIVRSTRYEHAINTLVAKRAEISGLIRFKGANLADQLQHIDAVLLILGYKGDPSQIVPLRRQTNRFRKGELYRLILKCEAEGSKANKETAQRIVAMKGWGPSLVERIRQCVNTAKVRRRRKAKAVGHDSRPQE
;
A
#
# COMPACT_ATOMS: atom_id res chain seq x y z
N MET A 1 11.64 -2.03 -48.70
CA MET A 1 12.37 -2.11 -47.42
C MET A 1 11.81 -1.06 -46.47
N PRO A 2 10.91 -1.39 -45.52
CA PRO A 2 10.45 -0.38 -44.56
C PRO A 2 11.59 -0.09 -43.58
N ARG A 3 12.02 1.18 -43.52
CA ARG A 3 12.97 1.68 -42.52
C ARG A 3 12.29 1.65 -41.15
N VAL A 4 12.70 0.72 -40.30
CA VAL A 4 12.36 0.78 -38.87
C VAL A 4 13.08 1.99 -38.28
N ALA A 5 12.30 2.96 -37.80
CA ALA A 5 12.86 4.15 -37.18
C ALA A 5 13.74 3.76 -35.98
N PRO A 6 14.92 4.38 -35.80
CA PRO A 6 15.74 4.11 -34.62
C PRO A 6 14.94 4.48 -33.38
N ILE A 7 14.81 3.53 -32.44
CA ILE A 7 14.17 3.75 -31.14
C ILE A 7 14.95 4.86 -30.44
N VAL A 8 14.40 6.07 -30.49
CA VAL A 8 14.95 7.27 -29.85
C VAL A 8 15.09 6.94 -28.36
N ARG A 9 16.34 6.90 -27.88
CA ARG A 9 16.69 6.66 -26.48
C ARG A 9 16.17 7.83 -25.64
N SER A 10 14.91 7.71 -25.20
CA SER A 10 14.21 8.81 -24.57
C SER A 10 14.20 8.65 -23.06
N THR A 11 14.96 9.51 -22.38
CA THR A 11 14.75 9.86 -20.96
C THR A 11 13.31 10.37 -20.70
N ARG A 12 12.56 10.70 -21.76
CA ARG A 12 11.18 11.20 -21.76
C ARG A 12 10.17 10.31 -21.05
N TYR A 13 10.39 9.00 -21.02
CA TYR A 13 9.44 8.05 -20.45
C TYR A 13 9.95 7.34 -19.19
N GLU A 14 11.07 7.77 -18.61
CA GLU A 14 11.62 7.14 -17.39
C GLU A 14 10.59 7.07 -16.27
N HIS A 15 9.83 8.14 -16.06
CA HIS A 15 8.78 8.16 -15.05
C HIS A 15 7.65 7.16 -15.37
N ALA A 16 7.23 7.07 -16.62
CA ALA A 16 6.19 6.14 -17.07
C ALA A 16 6.65 4.67 -16.98
N ILE A 17 7.91 4.40 -17.35
CA ILE A 17 8.52 3.08 -17.21
C ILE A 17 8.58 2.69 -15.73
N ASN A 18 9.04 3.58 -14.85
CA ASN A 18 9.12 3.32 -13.41
C ASN A 18 7.75 3.03 -12.78
N THR A 19 6.71 3.79 -13.15
CA THR A 19 5.36 3.56 -12.64
C THR A 19 4.76 2.26 -13.17
N LEU A 20 5.00 1.91 -14.44
CA LEU A 20 4.56 0.63 -15.02
C LEU A 20 5.28 -0.56 -14.40
N VAL A 21 6.59 -0.47 -14.15
CA VAL A 21 7.36 -1.51 -13.43
C VAL A 21 6.80 -1.72 -12.03
N ALA A 22 6.53 -0.63 -11.29
CA ALA A 22 5.92 -0.70 -9.97
C ALA A 22 4.52 -1.33 -10.02
N LYS A 23 3.72 -0.96 -11.03
CA LYS A 23 2.36 -1.49 -11.20
C LYS A 23 2.37 -2.97 -11.55
N ARG A 24 3.27 -3.38 -12.43
CA ARG A 24 3.50 -4.79 -12.77
C ARG A 24 3.84 -5.60 -11.53
N ALA A 25 4.79 -5.13 -10.72
CA ALA A 25 5.18 -5.79 -9.48
C ALA A 25 3.99 -5.92 -8.51
N GLU A 26 3.15 -4.88 -8.38
CA GLU A 26 1.93 -4.91 -7.57
C GLU A 26 0.93 -5.98 -8.05
N ILE A 27 0.61 -5.99 -9.35
CA ILE A 27 -0.36 -6.93 -9.94
C ILE A 27 0.15 -8.37 -9.86
N SER A 28 1.43 -8.61 -10.15
CA SER A 28 2.05 -9.93 -9.98
C SER A 28 1.93 -10.46 -8.55
N GLY A 29 1.97 -9.57 -7.55
CA GLY A 29 1.74 -9.93 -6.14
C GLY A 29 0.27 -10.29 -5.81
N LEU A 30 -0.68 -9.84 -6.64
CA LEU A 30 -2.12 -10.04 -6.45
C LEU A 30 -2.68 -11.24 -7.23
N ILE A 31 -1.99 -11.75 -8.25
CA ILE A 31 -2.44 -12.89 -9.08
C ILE A 31 -2.80 -14.10 -8.22
N ARG A 32 -2.04 -14.38 -7.16
CA ARG A 32 -2.33 -15.47 -6.20
C ARG A 32 -3.71 -15.37 -5.54
N PHE A 33 -4.34 -14.20 -5.54
CA PHE A 33 -5.60 -13.93 -4.85
C PHE A 33 -6.76 -13.59 -5.78
N LYS A 34 -6.49 -13.05 -6.98
CA LYS A 34 -7.53 -12.57 -7.92
C LYS A 34 -7.61 -13.36 -9.24
N GLY A 35 -6.69 -14.28 -9.51
CA GLY A 35 -6.79 -15.20 -10.66
C GLY A 35 -6.61 -14.57 -12.04
N ALA A 36 -7.26 -15.16 -13.06
CA ALA A 36 -7.00 -14.94 -14.49
C ALA A 36 -7.17 -13.49 -14.99
N ASN A 37 -8.10 -12.71 -14.44
CA ASN A 37 -8.32 -11.31 -14.84
C ASN A 37 -7.07 -10.43 -14.66
N LEU A 38 -6.19 -10.77 -13.70
CA LEU A 38 -4.94 -10.04 -13.53
C LEU A 38 -3.80 -10.51 -14.44
N ALA A 39 -3.91 -11.71 -15.03
CA ALA A 39 -2.88 -12.22 -15.93
C ALA A 39 -2.89 -11.46 -17.27
N ASP A 40 -4.08 -11.17 -17.81
CA ASP A 40 -4.23 -10.38 -19.04
C ASP A 40 -3.71 -8.96 -18.85
N GLN A 41 -3.94 -8.37 -17.68
CA GLN A 41 -3.40 -7.05 -17.32
C GLN A 41 -1.87 -7.03 -17.30
N LEU A 42 -1.21 -8.11 -16.88
CA LEU A 42 0.25 -8.19 -16.96
C LEU A 42 0.74 -8.22 -18.40
N GLN A 43 0.08 -8.98 -19.28
CA GLN A 43 0.46 -9.02 -20.69
C GLN A 43 0.37 -7.63 -21.34
N HIS A 44 -0.67 -6.86 -21.03
CA HIS A 44 -0.79 -5.49 -21.51
C HIS A 44 0.30 -4.57 -20.96
N ILE A 45 0.64 -4.67 -19.67
CA ILE A 45 1.72 -3.87 -19.08
C ILE A 45 3.08 -4.22 -19.71
N ASP A 46 3.32 -5.51 -19.95
CA ASP A 46 4.56 -6.00 -20.55
C ASP A 46 4.71 -5.48 -21.99
N ALA A 47 3.64 -5.48 -22.78
CA ALA A 47 3.63 -4.90 -24.12
C ALA A 47 3.92 -3.38 -24.10
N VAL A 48 3.32 -2.63 -23.17
CA VAL A 48 3.57 -1.18 -23.05
C VAL A 48 5.00 -0.90 -22.61
N LEU A 49 5.58 -1.68 -21.70
CA LEU A 49 6.97 -1.55 -21.29
C LEU A 49 7.93 -1.74 -22.47
N LEU A 50 7.66 -2.72 -23.34
CA LEU A 50 8.45 -2.94 -24.55
C LEU A 50 8.32 -1.77 -25.54
N ILE A 51 7.12 -1.24 -25.75
CA ILE A 51 6.87 -0.07 -26.61
C ILE A 51 7.61 1.16 -26.11
N LEU A 52 7.66 1.37 -24.80
CA LEU A 52 8.35 2.51 -24.17
C LEU A 52 9.87 2.33 -24.10
N GLY A 53 10.41 1.18 -24.49
CA GLY A 53 11.85 0.92 -24.54
C GLY A 53 12.45 0.45 -23.21
N TYR A 54 11.68 -0.27 -22.38
CA TYR A 54 12.21 -0.95 -21.20
C TYR A 54 13.30 -1.96 -21.61
N LYS A 55 14.47 -1.86 -20.97
CA LYS A 55 15.66 -2.65 -21.34
C LYS A 55 15.71 -4.05 -20.72
N GLY A 56 14.93 -4.30 -19.67
CA GLY A 56 14.85 -5.60 -19.02
C GLY A 56 13.78 -6.48 -19.63
N ASP A 57 13.77 -7.76 -19.28
CA ASP A 57 12.63 -8.62 -19.53
C ASP A 57 11.53 -8.28 -18.50
N PRO A 58 10.34 -7.79 -18.93
CA PRO A 58 9.24 -7.54 -18.02
C PRO A 58 8.91 -8.76 -17.16
N SER A 59 9.00 -9.98 -17.72
CA SER A 59 8.68 -11.23 -17.03
C SER A 59 9.42 -11.40 -15.69
N GLN A 60 10.65 -10.89 -15.62
CA GLN A 60 11.56 -10.98 -14.49
C GLN A 60 11.30 -9.95 -13.39
N ILE A 61 10.37 -9.00 -13.60
CA ILE A 61 10.03 -8.01 -12.57
C ILE A 61 9.39 -8.73 -11.37
N VAL A 62 10.10 -8.69 -10.26
CA VAL A 62 9.76 -9.41 -9.03
C VAL A 62 8.43 -8.91 -8.45
N PRO A 63 7.50 -9.81 -8.07
CA PRO A 63 6.26 -9.42 -7.42
C PRO A 63 6.53 -8.61 -6.14
N LEU A 64 5.81 -7.50 -5.99
CA LEU A 64 5.86 -6.72 -4.75
C LEU A 64 5.23 -7.56 -3.64
N ARG A 65 6.07 -8.08 -2.75
CA ARG A 65 5.61 -8.87 -1.59
C ARG A 65 4.74 -7.97 -0.72
N ARG A 66 3.46 -8.32 -0.61
CA ARG A 66 2.57 -7.69 0.35
C ARG A 66 3.18 -7.90 1.73
N GLN A 67 3.45 -6.81 2.43
CA GLN A 67 3.89 -6.92 3.81
C GLN A 67 2.79 -7.60 4.61
N THR A 68 3.14 -8.69 5.29
CA THR A 68 2.23 -9.40 6.17
C THR A 68 1.65 -8.41 7.17
N ASN A 69 0.32 -8.31 7.22
CA ASN A 69 -0.32 -7.44 8.18
C ASN A 69 0.03 -7.95 9.59
N ARG A 70 0.71 -7.10 10.38
CA ARG A 70 1.17 -7.42 11.73
C ARG A 70 0.03 -7.54 12.74
N PHE A 71 -1.15 -7.07 12.35
CA PHE A 71 -2.36 -7.11 13.15
C PHE A 71 -3.44 -7.92 12.44
N ARG A 72 -4.16 -8.74 13.19
CA ARG A 72 -5.42 -9.34 12.75
C ARG A 72 -6.47 -8.25 12.54
N LYS A 73 -7.53 -8.58 11.81
CA LYS A 73 -8.65 -7.66 11.56
C LYS A 73 -9.22 -7.15 12.89
N GLY A 74 -9.22 -5.83 13.08
CA GLY A 74 -9.74 -5.17 14.29
C GLY A 74 -8.82 -5.21 15.51
N GLU A 75 -7.71 -5.95 15.48
CA GLU A 75 -6.81 -6.12 16.61
C GLU A 75 -6.12 -4.81 17.02
N LEU A 76 -5.55 -4.09 16.05
CA LEU A 76 -4.90 -2.80 16.31
C LEU A 76 -5.85 -1.82 17.03
N TYR A 77 -7.12 -1.79 16.61
CA TYR A 77 -8.10 -0.90 17.21
C TYR A 77 -8.42 -1.27 18.66
N ARG A 78 -8.58 -2.57 18.96
CA ARG A 78 -8.77 -3.05 20.33
C ARG A 78 -7.58 -2.72 21.22
N LEU A 79 -6.35 -2.85 20.71
CA LEU A 79 -5.13 -2.50 21.45
C LEU A 79 -5.03 -0.99 21.70
N ILE A 80 -5.39 -0.16 20.72
CA ILE A 80 -5.43 1.30 20.90
C ILE A 80 -6.43 1.66 22.01
N LEU A 81 -7.64 1.10 21.98
CA LEU A 81 -8.65 1.35 23.01
C LEU A 81 -8.19 0.90 24.40
N LYS A 82 -7.51 -0.26 24.49
CA LYS A 82 -6.93 -0.75 25.74
C LYS A 82 -5.89 0.24 26.28
N CYS A 83 -4.95 0.70 25.46
CA CYS A 83 -3.96 1.70 25.88
C CYS A 83 -4.59 3.05 26.26
N GLU A 84 -5.62 3.50 25.53
CA GLU A 84 -6.37 4.73 25.86
C GLU A 84 -7.09 4.60 27.21
N ALA A 85 -7.68 3.43 27.51
CA ALA A 85 -8.31 3.14 28.81
C ALA A 85 -7.29 3.12 29.96
N GLU A 86 -6.07 2.64 29.69
CA GLU A 86 -4.93 2.69 30.61
C GLU A 86 -4.25 4.08 30.67
N GLY A 87 -4.85 5.12 30.08
CA GLY A 87 -4.40 6.50 30.21
C GLY A 87 -3.37 6.98 29.19
N SER A 88 -3.06 6.23 28.13
CA SER A 88 -2.17 6.73 27.06
C SER A 88 -2.80 7.89 26.30
N LYS A 89 -2.18 9.07 26.40
CA LYS A 89 -2.63 10.28 25.70
C LYS A 89 -1.91 10.48 24.37
N ALA A 90 -0.64 10.07 24.28
CA ALA A 90 0.19 10.27 23.10
C ALA A 90 0.20 9.05 22.16
N ASN A 91 0.25 9.29 20.85
CA ASN A 91 0.34 8.21 19.86
C ASN A 91 1.67 7.43 19.98
N LYS A 92 2.77 8.09 20.35
CA LYS A 92 4.08 7.47 20.56
C LYS A 92 4.04 6.52 21.77
N GLU A 93 3.43 6.96 22.86
CA GLU A 93 3.23 6.16 24.07
C GLU A 93 2.34 4.95 23.80
N THR A 94 1.22 5.15 23.09
CA THR A 94 0.34 4.05 22.65
C THR A 94 1.11 3.02 21.83
N ALA A 95 1.97 3.48 20.90
CA ALA A 95 2.79 2.59 20.08
C ALA A 95 3.83 1.81 20.90
N GLN A 96 4.48 2.45 21.88
CA GLN A 96 5.41 1.78 22.80
C GLN A 96 4.71 0.70 23.61
N ARG A 97 3.54 0.98 24.17
CA ARG A 97 2.75 -0.01 24.91
C ARG A 97 2.30 -1.18 24.02
N ILE A 98 1.88 -0.91 22.78
CA ILE A 98 1.52 -1.95 21.82
C ILE A 98 2.71 -2.84 21.47
N VAL A 99 3.88 -2.25 21.23
CA VAL A 99 5.13 -2.98 20.96
C VAL A 99 5.49 -3.87 22.15
N ALA A 100 5.41 -3.34 23.38
CA ALA A 100 5.66 -4.09 24.61
C ALA A 100 4.66 -5.25 24.81
N MET A 101 3.35 -5.00 24.66
CA MET A 101 2.31 -6.04 24.76
C MET A 101 2.48 -7.17 23.73
N LYS A 102 3.10 -6.89 22.59
CA LYS A 102 3.35 -7.86 21.52
C LYS A 102 4.72 -8.55 21.62
N GLY A 103 5.56 -8.19 22.58
CA GLY A 103 6.93 -8.70 22.69
C GLY A 103 7.79 -8.31 21.49
N TRP A 104 7.51 -7.17 20.86
CA TRP A 104 8.25 -6.69 19.69
C TRP A 104 9.42 -5.80 20.10
N GLY A 105 10.44 -5.74 19.24
CA GLY A 105 11.60 -4.88 19.46
C GLY A 105 11.29 -3.38 19.34
N PRO A 106 12.07 -2.50 20.01
CA PRO A 106 11.85 -1.06 20.03
C PRO A 106 11.99 -0.39 18.64
N SER A 107 12.71 -1.02 17.71
CA SER A 107 12.84 -0.57 16.31
C SER A 107 11.49 -0.44 15.58
N LEU A 108 10.43 -1.08 16.08
CA LEU A 108 9.11 -1.07 15.47
C LEU A 108 8.21 0.05 15.97
N VAL A 109 8.60 0.77 17.02
CA VAL A 109 7.77 1.80 17.66
C VAL A 109 7.32 2.86 16.67
N GLU A 110 8.22 3.39 15.84
CA GLU A 110 7.87 4.46 14.89
C GLU A 110 6.88 3.97 13.82
N ARG A 111 7.05 2.73 13.38
CA ARG A 111 6.14 2.11 12.42
C ARG A 111 4.75 1.88 13.01
N ILE A 112 4.67 1.43 14.26
CA ILE A 112 3.40 1.27 14.97
C ILE A 112 2.76 2.64 15.24
N ARG A 113 3.55 3.67 15.56
CA ARG A 113 3.05 5.05 15.74
C ARG A 113 2.32 5.55 14.49
N GLN A 114 2.86 5.30 13.31
CA GLN A 114 2.21 5.63 12.05
C GLN A 114 0.88 4.88 11.89
N CYS A 115 0.85 3.57 12.16
CA CYS A 115 -0.38 2.78 12.12
C CYS A 115 -1.46 3.31 13.10
N VAL A 116 -1.06 3.68 14.32
CA VAL A 116 -1.96 4.27 15.32
C VAL A 116 -2.53 5.60 14.82
N ASN A 117 -1.68 6.46 14.24
CA ASN A 117 -2.13 7.75 13.69
C ASN A 117 -3.16 7.54 12.57
N THR A 118 -2.86 6.69 11.59
CA THR A 118 -3.78 6.37 10.49
C THR A 118 -5.11 5.81 11.01
N ALA A 119 -5.08 4.93 12.02
CA ALA A 119 -6.28 4.37 12.63
C ALA A 119 -7.13 5.44 13.33
N LYS A 120 -6.52 6.35 14.09
CA LYS A 120 -7.22 7.46 14.76
C LYS A 120 -7.81 8.46 13.76
N VAL A 121 -7.09 8.81 12.70
CA VAL A 121 -7.60 9.66 11.61
C VAL A 121 -8.82 9.00 10.95
N ARG A 122 -8.75 7.70 10.66
CA ARG A 122 -9.89 6.95 10.09
C ARG A 122 -11.10 6.95 11.03
N ARG A 123 -10.90 6.75 12.34
CA ARG A 123 -11.97 6.84 13.36
C ARG A 123 -12.63 8.21 13.33
N ARG A 124 -11.85 9.30 13.34
CA ARG A 124 -12.36 10.69 13.30
C ARG A 124 -13.17 10.96 12.03
N ARG A 125 -12.67 10.53 10.86
CA ARG A 125 -13.39 10.69 9.59
C ARG A 125 -14.71 9.92 9.58
N LYS A 126 -14.73 8.69 10.10
CA LYS A 126 -15.96 7.89 10.21
C LYS A 126 -16.98 8.56 11.14
N ALA A 127 -16.55 9.09 12.28
CA ALA A 127 -17.43 9.83 13.19
C ALA A 127 -18.03 11.09 12.54
N LYS A 128 -17.22 11.85 11.77
CA LYS A 128 -17.71 13.01 11.00
C LYS A 128 -18.73 12.63 9.93
N ALA A 129 -18.50 11.54 9.21
CA ALA A 129 -19.43 11.07 8.18
C ALA A 129 -20.80 10.69 8.76
N VAL A 130 -20.81 9.98 9.89
CA VAL A 130 -22.06 9.62 10.60
C VAL A 130 -22.80 10.85 11.11
N GLY A 131 -22.09 11.87 11.61
CA GLY A 131 -22.71 13.12 12.08
C GLY A 131 -23.25 14.03 10.96
N HIS A 132 -22.77 13.89 9.72
CA HIS A 132 -23.27 14.67 8.58
C HIS A 132 -24.60 14.15 8.03
N ASP A 133 -24.79 12.82 8.06
CA ASP A 133 -26.02 12.14 7.62
C ASP A 133 -27.23 12.36 8.53
N SER A 134 -27.01 12.95 9.71
CA SER A 134 -28.04 13.14 10.74
C SER A 134 -28.65 14.56 10.75
N ARG A 135 -28.39 15.38 9.73
CA ARG A 135 -28.97 16.73 9.64
C ARG A 135 -30.39 16.61 9.05
N PRO A 136 -31.47 16.92 9.79
CA PRO A 136 -32.79 17.05 9.18
C PRO A 136 -32.72 18.17 8.15
N GLN A 137 -33.22 17.89 6.94
CA GLN A 137 -33.55 18.94 5.98
C GLN A 137 -34.79 19.65 6.55
N GLU A 138 -34.59 20.83 7.12
CA GLU A 138 -35.66 21.79 7.38
C GLU A 138 -36.15 22.41 6.06
#